data_AF-A0A222VRI3-F1
#
_entry.id   AF-A0A222VRI3-F1
#
_cell.length_a   1.000
_cell.length_b   1.000
_cell.length_c   1.000
_cell.angle_alpha   90.00
_cell.angle_beta   90.00
_cell.angle_gamma   90.00
#
_symmetry.space_group_name_H-M   'P 1'
#
loop_
_entity.id
_entity.type
_entity.pdbx_description
1 polymer ?
#
loop_
_entity_poly.entity_id
_entity_poly.type
_entity_poly.pdbx_seq_one_letter_code
_entity_poly.pdbx_strand_id
1 'polypeptide(L)'
;MPENPGTGDAARREPASEGLAGLRLDELLHEVQERLAQIVKTRDRLQGLLDAVLAVATGLELDSTLQRIVQAATELVDAKYGALGVLSEEGGLSEFVYVGIDEATRSRMGHLPEGKGLLGVLIEEPTPVRVADLSRHPASVGFPRNHPPMHSFLGVPVRVRDRVFGNLYLTEKRDGAEFTPDDEVVLQALAAAAGVAVDNARLFEQSRTRERWLGAVAEINGELLGGASVDATLRLIVRRVCELAEAGDALLLLAEDEGTELISVGVVAGERAAGLLGITVDTVGRSEIAEAMRVGEPRLLADLAAVLPDEPKVGSSGFGPAVAVPLSGSSGAGGVLIVARAKGEAGFGAEQLPMLSSLADQAAVALEFAEKQRNQRLLDVLADRDRIAQDLHDHVIQRLFATGMSLQGTLRRITDQPARDRVQHSVEQLDRTVREIRTSIFDLHTAGTDRPASLRRRLLDVITDVSADATVSPSMRVSGAVDTFVPPTLAEHAEAVLREGLSNALRHSGADDIVVTVDANPRELTIEVADNGVGISGGGHRGGLDNLQRRAEQSGGTVSVVSGEHGGTIMRWRVPLG
;
A
#
# COMPACT_ATOMS: atom_id res chain seq x y z
N MET A 1 12.52 -106.51 -77.29
CA MET A 1 13.23 -107.80 -77.22
C MET A 1 14.62 -107.52 -76.69
N PRO A 2 15.14 -108.19 -75.65
CA PRO A 2 14.49 -108.83 -74.50
C PRO A 2 14.86 -108.07 -73.18
N GLU A 3 14.44 -108.32 -71.93
CA GLU A 3 13.33 -109.10 -71.33
C GLU A 3 13.00 -108.58 -69.90
N ASN A 4 12.12 -109.28 -69.17
CA ASN A 4 11.88 -109.26 -67.70
C ASN A 4 12.12 -110.72 -67.17
N PRO A 5 12.07 -111.11 -65.87
CA PRO A 5 11.76 -110.37 -64.64
C PRO A 5 12.66 -110.73 -63.39
N GLY A 6 12.36 -110.15 -62.23
CA GLY A 6 12.92 -110.55 -60.93
C GLY A 6 12.14 -109.98 -59.73
N THR A 7 11.26 -110.77 -59.13
CA THR A 7 10.31 -110.37 -58.07
C THR A 7 10.89 -110.33 -56.65
N GLY A 8 10.43 -109.38 -55.83
CA GLY A 8 10.66 -109.37 -54.37
C GLY A 8 9.74 -108.36 -53.66
N ASP A 9 8.61 -108.84 -53.15
CA ASP A 9 7.65 -108.04 -52.37
C ASP A 9 8.09 -107.89 -50.90
N ALA A 10 8.09 -106.66 -50.39
CA ALA A 10 7.96 -106.38 -48.95
C ALA A 10 7.60 -104.91 -48.65
N ALA A 11 6.42 -104.73 -48.06
CA ALA A 11 6.05 -103.67 -47.10
C ALA A 11 6.12 -102.18 -47.53
N ARG A 12 4.93 -101.60 -47.72
CA ARG A 12 4.69 -100.16 -47.52
C ARG A 12 5.11 -99.73 -46.11
N ARG A 13 5.88 -98.65 -46.00
CA ARG A 13 5.88 -97.73 -44.85
C ARG A 13 5.94 -96.29 -45.34
N GLU A 14 5.23 -95.41 -44.64
CA GLU A 14 4.97 -94.03 -45.03
C GLU A 14 6.16 -93.09 -44.74
N PRO A 15 6.34 -92.00 -45.52
CA PRO A 15 7.30 -90.94 -45.19
C PRO A 15 6.70 -89.98 -44.15
N ALA A 16 6.52 -90.45 -42.91
CA ALA A 16 5.95 -89.65 -41.82
C ALA A 16 6.97 -88.75 -41.08
N SER A 17 8.28 -88.91 -41.32
CA SER A 17 9.33 -88.25 -40.54
C SER A 17 9.79 -86.88 -41.08
N GLU A 18 9.67 -86.61 -42.39
CA GLU A 18 10.14 -85.35 -42.97
C GLU A 18 9.20 -84.17 -42.65
N GLY A 19 7.88 -84.40 -42.67
CA GLY A 19 6.90 -83.37 -42.30
C GLY A 19 7.00 -82.89 -40.85
N LEU A 20 7.35 -83.79 -39.91
CA LEU A 20 7.49 -83.46 -38.49
C LEU A 20 8.75 -82.65 -38.16
N ALA A 21 9.79 -82.73 -39.00
CA ALA A 21 10.98 -81.90 -38.86
C ALA A 21 10.77 -80.48 -39.43
N GLY A 22 10.04 -80.37 -40.55
CA GLY A 22 9.63 -79.08 -41.12
C GLY A 22 8.71 -78.31 -40.18
N LEU A 23 7.63 -78.93 -39.70
CA LEU A 23 6.68 -78.32 -38.76
C LEU A 23 7.36 -77.79 -37.49
N ARG A 24 8.33 -78.52 -36.93
CA ARG A 24 9.11 -78.05 -35.77
C ARG A 24 10.05 -76.88 -36.09
N LEU A 25 10.58 -76.80 -37.31
CA LEU A 25 11.40 -75.67 -37.73
C LEU A 25 10.53 -74.44 -37.94
N ASP A 26 9.35 -74.60 -38.54
CA ASP A 26 8.37 -73.52 -38.74
C ASP A 26 7.83 -72.99 -37.39
N GLU A 27 7.51 -73.88 -36.44
CA GLU A 27 7.15 -73.52 -35.05
C GLU A 27 8.27 -72.72 -34.36
N LEU A 28 9.53 -73.18 -34.43
CA LEU A 28 10.68 -72.49 -33.84
C LEU A 28 10.96 -71.14 -34.52
N LEU A 29 10.81 -71.05 -35.85
CA LEU A 29 10.95 -69.79 -36.58
C LEU A 29 9.82 -68.81 -36.22
N HIS A 30 8.59 -69.30 -36.01
CA HIS A 30 7.47 -68.48 -35.55
C HIS A 30 7.71 -67.97 -34.13
N GLU A 31 8.16 -68.82 -33.20
CA GLU A 31 8.50 -68.41 -31.82
C GLU A 31 9.66 -67.39 -31.81
N VAL A 32 10.68 -67.56 -32.66
CA VAL A 32 11.77 -66.59 -32.81
C VAL A 32 11.28 -65.27 -33.42
N GLN A 33 10.41 -65.30 -34.42
CA GLN A 33 9.78 -64.10 -34.98
C GLN A 33 8.93 -63.36 -33.95
N GLU A 34 8.13 -64.08 -33.17
CA GLU A 34 7.29 -63.51 -32.11
C GLU A 34 8.16 -62.90 -31.00
N ARG A 35 9.20 -63.59 -30.54
CA ARG A 35 10.18 -63.05 -29.57
C ARG A 35 10.90 -61.81 -30.11
N LEU A 36 11.31 -61.81 -31.39
CA LEU A 36 11.94 -60.64 -32.02
C LEU A 36 10.95 -59.46 -32.11
N ALA A 37 9.69 -59.71 -32.48
CA ALA A 37 8.65 -58.69 -32.51
C ALA A 37 8.39 -58.10 -31.12
N GLN A 38 8.37 -58.94 -30.07
CA GLN A 38 8.25 -58.47 -28.68
C GLN A 38 9.46 -57.65 -28.22
N ILE A 39 10.69 -58.03 -28.60
CA ILE A 39 11.91 -57.27 -28.29
C ILE A 39 11.88 -55.90 -28.99
N VAL A 40 11.51 -55.84 -30.27
CA VAL A 40 11.36 -54.58 -31.02
C VAL A 40 10.28 -53.71 -30.37
N LYS A 41 9.08 -54.25 -30.12
CA LYS A 41 7.99 -53.53 -29.44
C LYS A 41 8.40 -53.00 -28.06
N THR A 42 9.15 -53.78 -27.29
CA THR A 42 9.68 -53.35 -25.97
C THR A 42 10.69 -52.22 -26.12
N ARG A 43 11.61 -52.32 -27.10
CA ARG A 43 12.60 -51.28 -27.37
C ARG A 43 11.94 -49.97 -27.80
N ASP A 44 11.00 -50.03 -28.74
CA ASP A 44 10.31 -48.85 -29.27
C ASP A 44 9.47 -48.19 -28.17
N ARG A 45 8.85 -48.98 -27.28
CA ARG A 45 8.14 -48.50 -26.10
C ARG A 45 9.06 -47.83 -25.06
N LEU A 46 10.25 -48.39 -24.81
CA LEU A 46 11.25 -47.78 -23.93
C LEU A 46 11.81 -46.48 -24.51
N GLN A 47 12.02 -46.43 -25.83
CA GLN A 47 12.44 -45.21 -26.54
C GLN A 47 11.35 -44.14 -26.44
N GLY A 48 10.09 -44.48 -26.73
CA GLY A 48 8.96 -43.57 -26.58
C GLY A 48 8.78 -43.05 -25.15
N LEU A 49 9.00 -43.89 -24.12
CA LEU A 49 8.98 -43.45 -22.73
C LEU A 49 10.13 -42.50 -22.40
N LEU A 50 11.35 -42.77 -22.91
CA LEU A 50 12.49 -41.86 -22.73
C LEU A 50 12.25 -40.51 -23.40
N ASP A 51 11.77 -40.52 -24.65
CA ASP A 51 11.46 -39.32 -25.42
C ASP A 51 10.33 -38.51 -24.76
N ALA A 52 9.29 -39.18 -24.24
CA ALA A 52 8.23 -38.57 -23.45
C ALA A 52 8.75 -37.91 -22.15
N VAL A 53 9.59 -38.61 -21.39
CA VAL A 53 10.19 -38.08 -20.15
C VAL A 53 11.07 -36.85 -20.45
N LEU A 54 11.85 -36.86 -21.54
CA LEU A 54 12.66 -35.72 -21.98
C LEU A 54 11.79 -34.54 -22.46
N ALA A 55 10.72 -34.80 -23.21
CA ALA A 55 9.79 -33.78 -23.68
C ALA A 55 9.05 -33.08 -22.52
N VAL A 56 8.72 -33.83 -21.46
CA VAL A 56 8.11 -33.31 -20.23
C VAL A 56 9.12 -32.56 -19.38
N ALA A 57 10.36 -33.06 -19.23
CA ALA A 57 11.39 -32.42 -18.39
C ALA A 57 11.95 -31.10 -18.95
N THR A 58 11.69 -30.77 -20.21
CA THR A 58 12.12 -29.50 -20.86
C THR A 58 11.08 -28.38 -20.75
N GLY A 59 9.93 -28.64 -20.12
CA GLY A 59 8.94 -27.60 -19.81
C GLY A 59 9.36 -26.72 -18.63
N LEU A 60 9.23 -25.40 -18.79
CA LEU A 60 9.45 -24.41 -17.73
C LEU A 60 8.16 -23.67 -17.34
N GLU A 61 7.24 -23.48 -18.28
CA GLU A 61 5.91 -22.92 -18.06
C GLU A 61 4.93 -24.06 -17.70
N LEU A 62 4.11 -23.89 -16.67
CA LEU A 62 3.26 -24.95 -16.12
C LEU A 62 2.25 -25.49 -17.15
N ASP A 63 1.40 -24.63 -17.71
CA ASP A 63 0.31 -24.99 -18.64
C ASP A 63 0.84 -25.78 -19.85
N SER A 64 1.93 -25.30 -20.46
CA SER A 64 2.56 -25.96 -21.60
C SER A 64 3.22 -27.29 -21.22
N THR A 65 3.60 -27.46 -19.96
CA THR A 65 4.12 -28.73 -19.41
C THR A 65 2.98 -29.71 -19.15
N LEU A 66 1.86 -29.28 -18.57
CA LEU A 66 0.67 -30.10 -18.37
C LEU A 66 0.11 -30.61 -19.71
N GLN A 67 -0.01 -29.74 -20.72
CA GLN A 67 -0.47 -30.14 -22.06
C GLN A 67 0.48 -31.17 -22.69
N ARG A 68 1.81 -31.00 -22.53
CA ARG A 68 2.81 -31.98 -23.01
C ARG A 68 2.74 -33.32 -22.28
N ILE A 69 2.51 -33.32 -20.96
CA ILE A 69 2.31 -34.55 -20.18
C ILE A 69 1.11 -35.34 -20.71
N VAL A 70 -0.03 -34.67 -20.91
CA VAL A 70 -1.26 -35.32 -21.41
C VAL A 70 -1.06 -35.84 -22.84
N GLN A 71 -0.42 -35.06 -23.71
CA GLN A 71 -0.13 -35.47 -25.10
C GLN A 71 0.76 -36.72 -25.12
N ALA A 72 1.89 -36.68 -24.43
CA ALA A 72 2.84 -37.80 -24.37
C ALA A 72 2.21 -39.06 -23.76
N ALA A 73 1.37 -38.91 -22.73
CA ALA A 73 0.62 -40.02 -22.13
C ALA A 73 -0.36 -40.66 -23.13
N THR A 74 -1.07 -39.83 -23.89
CA THR A 74 -2.07 -40.26 -24.88
C THR A 74 -1.40 -41.03 -26.02
N GLU A 75 -0.26 -40.56 -26.50
CA GLU A 75 0.52 -41.21 -27.57
C GLU A 75 1.20 -42.52 -27.10
N LEU A 76 1.85 -42.51 -25.93
CA LEU A 76 2.65 -43.62 -25.44
C LEU A 76 1.84 -44.86 -25.04
N VAL A 77 0.54 -44.67 -24.74
CA VAL A 77 -0.41 -45.73 -24.35
C VAL A 77 -1.47 -45.98 -25.45
N ASP A 78 -1.35 -45.33 -26.61
CA ASP A 78 -2.26 -45.43 -27.75
C ASP A 78 -3.74 -45.15 -27.38
N ALA A 79 -3.96 -44.16 -26.52
CA ALA A 79 -5.28 -43.71 -26.11
C ALA A 79 -5.86 -42.69 -27.10
N LYS A 80 -7.19 -42.64 -27.22
CA LYS A 80 -7.88 -41.65 -28.06
C LYS A 80 -8.02 -40.32 -27.37
N TYR A 81 -8.27 -40.33 -26.06
CA TYR A 81 -8.39 -39.14 -25.23
C TYR A 81 -7.50 -39.25 -24.00
N GLY A 82 -6.96 -38.11 -23.57
CA GLY A 82 -6.23 -37.98 -22.31
C GLY A 82 -6.64 -36.70 -21.61
N ALA A 83 -6.53 -36.68 -20.28
CA ALA A 83 -6.71 -35.49 -19.47
C ALA A 83 -5.88 -35.53 -18.19
N LEU A 84 -5.51 -34.35 -17.67
CA LEU A 84 -4.90 -34.18 -16.37
C LEU A 84 -5.73 -33.15 -15.59
N GLY A 85 -6.25 -33.58 -14.44
CA GLY A 85 -6.94 -32.69 -13.49
C GLY A 85 -5.99 -32.27 -12.38
N VAL A 86 -5.81 -30.97 -12.17
CA VAL A 86 -5.05 -30.39 -11.05
C VAL A 86 -6.00 -30.18 -9.87
N LEU A 87 -5.56 -30.54 -8.66
CA LEU A 87 -6.39 -30.41 -7.45
C LEU A 87 -6.41 -28.97 -6.93
N SER A 88 -7.58 -28.53 -6.47
CA SER A 88 -7.71 -27.30 -5.69
C SER A 88 -7.40 -27.55 -4.21
N GLU A 89 -6.85 -26.57 -3.50
CA GLU A 89 -6.66 -26.64 -2.05
C GLU A 89 -8.01 -26.65 -1.29
N GLU A 90 -9.07 -26.11 -1.88
CA GLU A 90 -10.45 -26.14 -1.35
C GLU A 90 -11.21 -27.45 -1.70
N GLY A 91 -10.56 -28.37 -2.42
CA GLY A 91 -11.16 -29.60 -2.94
C GLY A 91 -11.75 -29.45 -4.34
N GLY A 92 -11.92 -30.58 -5.03
CA GLY A 92 -12.26 -30.60 -6.46
C GLY A 92 -11.05 -30.28 -7.35
N LEU A 93 -11.31 -29.75 -8.54
CA LEU A 93 -10.29 -29.46 -9.55
C LEU A 93 -10.16 -27.94 -9.77
N SER A 94 -8.92 -27.45 -9.71
CA SER A 94 -8.55 -26.06 -10.03
C SER A 94 -8.31 -25.87 -11.53
N GLU A 95 -7.79 -26.90 -12.21
CA GLU A 95 -7.50 -26.89 -13.64
C GLU A 95 -7.79 -28.26 -14.27
N PHE A 96 -8.15 -28.29 -15.55
CA PHE A 96 -8.40 -29.53 -16.30
C PHE A 96 -7.90 -29.42 -17.73
N VAL A 97 -6.73 -30.01 -17.98
CA VAL A 97 -6.03 -30.03 -19.27
C VAL A 97 -6.40 -31.31 -20.02
N TYR A 98 -6.64 -31.25 -21.34
CA TYR A 98 -7.10 -32.41 -22.10
C TYR A 98 -6.58 -32.46 -23.55
N VAL A 99 -6.63 -33.67 -24.13
CA VAL A 99 -6.19 -34.01 -25.49
C VAL A 99 -7.21 -34.94 -26.15
N GLY A 100 -7.40 -34.80 -27.47
CA GLY A 100 -8.20 -35.70 -28.29
C GLY A 100 -9.66 -35.27 -28.54
N ILE A 101 -10.12 -34.18 -27.91
CA ILE A 101 -11.42 -33.55 -28.18
C ILE A 101 -11.18 -32.26 -28.98
N ASP A 102 -11.80 -32.13 -30.15
CA ASP A 102 -11.72 -30.91 -30.97
C ASP A 102 -12.55 -29.75 -30.40
N GLU A 103 -12.18 -28.52 -30.75
CA GLU A 103 -12.84 -27.32 -30.23
C GLU A 103 -14.34 -27.29 -30.57
N ALA A 104 -14.72 -27.65 -31.81
CA ALA A 104 -16.12 -27.65 -32.22
C ALA A 104 -16.98 -28.60 -31.36
N THR A 105 -16.40 -29.72 -30.91
CA THR A 105 -17.02 -30.64 -29.95
C THR A 105 -17.00 -30.04 -28.55
N ARG A 106 -15.86 -29.48 -28.10
CA ARG A 106 -15.74 -28.83 -26.79
C ARG A 106 -16.79 -27.75 -26.58
N SER A 107 -17.00 -26.83 -27.52
CA SER A 107 -17.96 -25.72 -27.36
C SER A 107 -19.43 -26.18 -27.33
N ARG A 108 -19.72 -27.45 -27.68
CA ARG A 108 -21.06 -28.06 -27.53
C ARG A 108 -21.23 -28.85 -26.24
N MET A 109 -20.16 -29.24 -25.55
CA MET A 109 -20.22 -29.98 -24.29
C MET A 109 -20.71 -29.07 -23.14
N GLY A 110 -21.20 -29.69 -22.06
CA GLY A 110 -21.53 -29.00 -20.82
C GLY A 110 -20.30 -28.51 -20.03
N HIS A 111 -20.45 -28.52 -18.70
CA HIS A 111 -19.38 -28.20 -17.76
C HIS A 111 -18.19 -29.17 -17.89
N LEU A 112 -17.00 -28.72 -17.48
CA LEU A 112 -15.84 -29.60 -17.31
C LEU A 112 -16.05 -30.52 -16.09
N PRO A 113 -15.27 -31.61 -15.95
CA PRO A 113 -15.36 -32.47 -14.79
C PRO A 113 -14.99 -31.72 -13.50
N GLU A 114 -15.74 -31.97 -12.42
CA GLU A 114 -15.58 -31.30 -11.12
C GLU A 114 -14.84 -32.19 -10.09
N GLY A 115 -14.09 -33.20 -10.55
CA GLY A 115 -13.45 -34.20 -9.68
C GLY A 115 -14.43 -35.20 -9.05
N LYS A 116 -15.65 -35.32 -9.58
CA LYS A 116 -16.70 -36.25 -9.07
C LYS A 116 -16.65 -37.62 -9.74
N GLY A 117 -17.19 -38.62 -9.04
CA GLY A 117 -17.31 -40.00 -9.54
C GLY A 117 -15.96 -40.73 -9.60
N LEU A 118 -15.68 -41.47 -10.69
CA LEU A 118 -14.43 -42.22 -10.84
C LEU A 118 -13.17 -41.33 -10.76
N LEU A 119 -13.29 -40.07 -11.18
CA LEU A 119 -12.22 -39.07 -11.03
C LEU A 119 -11.95 -38.78 -9.55
N GLY A 120 -13.00 -38.74 -8.73
CA GLY A 120 -12.93 -38.52 -7.27
C GLY A 120 -12.36 -39.69 -6.50
N VAL A 121 -12.56 -40.93 -6.97
CA VAL A 121 -11.93 -42.13 -6.36
C VAL A 121 -10.40 -41.99 -6.35
N LEU A 122 -9.80 -41.46 -7.43
CA LEU A 122 -8.35 -41.20 -7.50
C LEU A 122 -7.90 -40.02 -6.61
N ILE A 123 -8.81 -39.18 -6.12
CA ILE A 123 -8.53 -38.08 -5.18
C ILE A 123 -8.58 -38.60 -3.74
N GLU A 124 -9.62 -39.40 -3.42
CA GLU A 124 -9.82 -40.01 -2.09
C GLU A 124 -8.83 -41.15 -1.83
N GLU A 125 -8.59 -42.00 -2.82
CA GLU A 125 -7.69 -43.16 -2.79
C GLU A 125 -6.63 -43.02 -3.90
N PRO A 126 -5.46 -42.40 -3.64
CA PRO A 126 -4.46 -42.12 -4.66
C PRO A 126 -3.63 -43.36 -5.06
N THR A 127 -4.31 -44.29 -5.72
CA THR A 127 -3.77 -45.53 -6.30
C THR A 127 -4.23 -45.66 -7.76
N PRO A 128 -3.51 -46.37 -8.64
CA PRO A 128 -3.94 -46.57 -10.02
C PRO A 128 -5.33 -47.21 -10.12
N VAL A 129 -6.16 -46.70 -11.03
CA VAL A 129 -7.48 -47.26 -11.32
C VAL A 129 -7.56 -47.60 -12.80
N ARG A 130 -7.74 -48.89 -13.10
CA ARG A 130 -7.83 -49.40 -14.47
C ARG A 130 -9.10 -50.22 -14.61
N VAL A 131 -10.02 -49.79 -15.48
CA VAL A 131 -11.33 -50.43 -15.69
C VAL A 131 -11.63 -50.61 -17.17
N ALA A 132 -12.20 -51.77 -17.51
CA ALA A 132 -12.60 -52.13 -18.87
C ALA A 132 -13.77 -51.28 -19.41
N ASP A 133 -14.74 -50.97 -18.54
CA ASP A 133 -15.92 -50.17 -18.87
C ASP A 133 -16.31 -49.26 -17.70
N LEU A 134 -15.89 -47.99 -17.80
CA LEU A 134 -16.19 -46.90 -16.88
C LEU A 134 -17.70 -46.69 -16.66
N SER A 135 -18.55 -47.03 -17.64
CA SER A 135 -20.01 -46.88 -17.49
C SER A 135 -20.61 -47.85 -16.47
N ARG A 136 -19.90 -48.95 -16.15
CA ARG A 136 -20.32 -49.99 -15.21
C ARG A 136 -19.75 -49.83 -13.81
N HIS A 137 -18.82 -48.89 -13.61
CA HIS A 137 -18.20 -48.71 -12.30
C HIS A 137 -19.20 -48.11 -11.28
N PRO A 138 -19.27 -48.58 -10.03
CA PRO A 138 -20.25 -48.07 -9.04
C PRO A 138 -20.14 -46.57 -8.76
N ALA A 139 -18.93 -46.00 -8.87
CA ALA A 139 -18.68 -44.56 -8.74
C ALA A 139 -18.90 -43.76 -10.04
N SER A 140 -19.46 -44.35 -11.10
CA SER A 140 -19.67 -43.63 -12.37
C SER A 140 -20.86 -42.67 -12.27
N VAL A 141 -20.63 -41.39 -12.53
CA VAL A 141 -21.65 -40.33 -12.49
C VAL A 141 -22.23 -39.98 -13.88
N GLY A 142 -21.81 -40.71 -14.92
CA GLY A 142 -22.14 -40.43 -16.31
C GLY A 142 -21.42 -39.21 -16.88
N PHE A 143 -21.87 -38.74 -18.04
CA PHE A 143 -21.26 -37.64 -18.78
C PHE A 143 -22.27 -36.51 -19.07
N PRO A 144 -21.83 -35.24 -19.17
CA PRO A 144 -22.71 -34.13 -19.53
C PRO A 144 -23.20 -34.24 -20.98
N ARG A 145 -24.26 -33.49 -21.32
CA ARG A 145 -24.81 -33.47 -22.69
C ARG A 145 -23.73 -33.16 -23.73
N ASN A 146 -23.82 -33.84 -24.87
CA ASN A 146 -22.92 -33.75 -26.03
C ASN A 146 -21.46 -34.19 -25.79
N HIS A 147 -21.13 -34.72 -24.61
CA HIS A 147 -19.83 -35.33 -24.35
C HIS A 147 -19.69 -36.68 -25.09
N PRO A 148 -18.51 -37.02 -25.64
CA PRO A 148 -18.28 -38.34 -26.23
C PRO A 148 -18.50 -39.49 -25.21
N PRO A 149 -19.08 -40.63 -25.62
CA PRO A 149 -19.06 -41.83 -24.78
C PRO A 149 -17.62 -42.33 -24.61
N MET A 150 -17.31 -42.86 -23.42
CA MET A 150 -16.00 -43.43 -23.07
C MET A 150 -16.21 -44.67 -22.18
N HIS A 151 -15.44 -45.72 -22.43
CA HIS A 151 -15.56 -47.04 -21.79
C HIS A 151 -14.25 -47.46 -21.12
N SER A 152 -13.21 -47.81 -21.88
CA SER A 152 -11.91 -48.19 -21.30
C SER A 152 -11.31 -46.99 -20.59
N PHE A 153 -10.89 -47.14 -19.33
CA PHE A 153 -10.29 -46.07 -18.53
C PHE A 153 -9.06 -46.55 -17.77
N LEU A 154 -8.02 -45.72 -17.76
CA LEU A 154 -6.83 -45.87 -16.93
C LEU A 154 -6.50 -44.50 -16.31
N GLY A 155 -6.45 -44.44 -14.98
CA GLY A 155 -6.09 -43.25 -14.24
C GLY A 155 -4.97 -43.52 -13.23
N VAL A 156 -4.05 -42.57 -13.07
CA VAL A 156 -2.95 -42.63 -12.09
C VAL A 156 -2.76 -41.28 -11.38
N PRO A 157 -2.35 -41.27 -10.11
CA PRO A 157 -2.04 -40.03 -9.40
C PRO A 157 -0.69 -39.45 -9.82
N VAL A 158 -0.66 -38.14 -10.07
CA VAL A 158 0.54 -37.33 -10.27
C VAL A 158 0.94 -36.74 -8.92
N ARG A 159 2.09 -37.16 -8.39
CA ARG A 159 2.60 -36.72 -7.08
C ARG A 159 3.73 -35.71 -7.25
N VAL A 160 3.62 -34.58 -6.57
CA VAL A 160 4.69 -33.60 -6.38
C VAL A 160 5.23 -33.77 -4.97
N ARG A 161 6.42 -34.34 -4.83
CA ARG A 161 6.99 -34.80 -3.56
C ARG A 161 5.99 -35.75 -2.86
N ASP A 162 5.66 -35.50 -1.60
CA ASP A 162 4.72 -36.34 -0.81
C ASP A 162 3.24 -35.98 -1.00
N ARG A 163 2.89 -35.00 -1.86
CA ARG A 163 1.51 -34.57 -2.10
C ARG A 163 1.01 -35.00 -3.47
N VAL A 164 -0.27 -35.38 -3.55
CA VAL A 164 -0.97 -35.54 -4.83
C VAL A 164 -1.23 -34.14 -5.38
N PHE A 165 -0.69 -33.84 -6.56
CA PHE A 165 -0.89 -32.56 -7.26
C PHE A 165 -2.12 -32.63 -8.16
N GLY A 166 -2.32 -33.79 -8.78
CA GLY A 166 -3.36 -34.01 -9.77
C GLY A 166 -3.43 -35.47 -10.13
N ASN A 167 -4.29 -35.77 -11.09
CA ASN A 167 -4.52 -37.13 -11.59
C ASN A 167 -4.50 -37.09 -13.13
N LEU A 168 -3.80 -38.06 -13.72
CA LEU A 168 -3.66 -38.25 -15.16
C LEU A 168 -4.57 -39.41 -15.58
N TYR A 169 -5.44 -39.16 -16.56
CA TYR A 169 -6.49 -40.07 -17.02
C TYR A 169 -6.38 -40.29 -18.53
N LEU A 170 -6.54 -41.52 -18.97
CA LEU A 170 -6.64 -41.92 -20.37
C LEU A 170 -7.93 -42.70 -20.61
N THR A 171 -8.59 -42.45 -21.74
CA THR A 171 -9.78 -43.20 -22.14
C THR A 171 -9.78 -43.59 -23.62
N GLU A 172 -10.57 -44.61 -23.94
CA GLU A 172 -10.77 -45.16 -25.29
C GLU A 172 -9.45 -45.56 -25.97
N LYS A 173 -8.93 -46.76 -25.66
CA LYS A 173 -7.75 -47.30 -26.36
C LYS A 173 -8.04 -47.47 -27.85
N ARG A 174 -7.13 -47.05 -28.74
CA ARG A 174 -7.41 -46.90 -30.19
C ARG A 174 -7.60 -48.22 -30.92
N ASP A 175 -7.04 -49.30 -30.40
CA ASP A 175 -7.27 -50.68 -30.86
C ASP A 175 -8.63 -51.27 -30.42
N GLY A 176 -9.36 -50.56 -29.55
CA GLY A 176 -10.63 -51.00 -28.97
C GLY A 176 -10.48 -52.03 -27.84
N ALA A 177 -9.25 -52.29 -27.37
CA ALA A 177 -8.96 -53.23 -26.30
C ALA A 177 -8.97 -52.57 -24.90
N GLU A 178 -8.84 -53.39 -23.86
CA GLU A 178 -8.63 -52.91 -22.50
C GLU A 178 -7.20 -52.36 -22.32
N PHE A 179 -7.04 -51.43 -21.37
CA PHE A 179 -5.72 -51.06 -20.88
C PHE A 179 -5.10 -52.24 -20.12
N THR A 180 -3.83 -52.51 -20.40
CA THR A 180 -3.05 -53.63 -19.86
C THR A 180 -2.27 -53.25 -18.59
N PRO A 181 -1.75 -54.21 -17.81
CA PRO A 181 -0.84 -53.92 -16.71
C PRO A 181 0.43 -53.16 -17.15
N ASP A 182 0.94 -53.40 -18.36
CA ASP A 182 2.09 -52.68 -18.89
C ASP A 182 1.75 -51.21 -19.21
N ASP A 183 0.52 -50.95 -19.66
CA ASP A 183 0.00 -49.59 -19.89
C ASP A 183 -0.07 -48.81 -18.58
N GLU A 184 -0.48 -49.47 -17.50
CA GLU A 184 -0.50 -48.92 -16.14
C GLU A 184 0.90 -48.58 -15.63
N VAL A 185 1.87 -49.50 -15.76
CA VAL A 185 3.28 -49.27 -15.36
C VAL A 185 3.90 -48.10 -16.14
N VAL A 186 3.64 -48.00 -17.44
CA VAL A 186 4.16 -46.92 -18.27
C VAL A 186 3.52 -45.58 -17.91
N LEU A 187 2.20 -45.54 -17.66
CA LEU A 187 1.54 -44.31 -17.24
C LEU A 187 1.98 -43.87 -15.83
N GLN A 188 2.22 -44.80 -14.90
CA GLN A 188 2.81 -44.51 -13.59
C GLN A 188 4.22 -43.90 -13.71
N ALA A 189 5.08 -44.46 -14.58
CA ALA A 189 6.42 -43.94 -14.81
C ALA A 189 6.38 -42.50 -15.37
N LEU A 190 5.48 -42.24 -16.32
CA LEU A 190 5.27 -40.90 -16.87
C LEU A 190 4.67 -39.94 -15.82
N ALA A 191 3.73 -40.39 -14.99
CA ALA A 191 3.15 -39.58 -13.91
C ALA A 191 4.19 -39.21 -12.82
N ALA A 192 5.16 -40.08 -12.54
CA ALA A 192 6.29 -39.76 -11.67
C ALA A 192 7.21 -38.68 -12.29
N ALA A 193 7.53 -38.80 -13.58
CA ALA A 193 8.31 -37.80 -14.30
C ALA A 193 7.58 -36.45 -14.42
N ALA A 194 6.26 -36.49 -14.67
CA ALA A 194 5.37 -35.34 -14.67
C ALA A 194 5.38 -34.60 -13.33
N GLY A 195 5.34 -35.32 -12.21
CA GLY A 195 5.45 -34.74 -10.88
C GLY A 195 6.74 -33.95 -10.65
N VAL A 196 7.87 -34.45 -11.16
CA VAL A 196 9.16 -33.73 -11.12
C VAL A 196 9.15 -32.49 -12.02
N ALA A 197 8.61 -32.60 -13.24
CA ALA A 197 8.53 -31.47 -14.16
C ALA A 197 7.60 -30.35 -13.66
N VAL A 198 6.48 -30.70 -13.01
CA VAL A 198 5.57 -29.74 -12.37
C VAL A 198 6.24 -29.03 -11.18
N ASP A 199 7.01 -29.74 -10.34
CA ASP A 199 7.77 -29.10 -9.26
C ASP A 199 8.81 -28.12 -9.82
N ASN A 200 9.53 -28.52 -10.89
CA ASN A 200 10.50 -27.67 -11.57
C ASN A 200 9.86 -26.41 -12.20
N ALA A 201 8.74 -26.54 -12.91
CA ALA A 201 8.01 -25.42 -13.50
C ALA A 201 7.50 -24.45 -12.41
N ARG A 202 6.93 -24.98 -11.32
CA ARG A 202 6.49 -24.15 -10.18
C ARG A 202 7.64 -23.41 -9.50
N LEU A 203 8.78 -24.08 -9.29
CA LEU A 203 9.98 -23.45 -8.73
C LEU A 203 10.56 -22.40 -9.67
N PHE A 204 10.52 -22.62 -10.99
CA PHE A 204 10.96 -21.65 -11.99
C PHE A 204 10.09 -20.39 -11.97
N GLU A 205 8.76 -20.53 -11.97
CA GLU A 205 7.84 -19.38 -11.89
C GLU A 205 7.93 -18.63 -10.55
N GLN A 206 8.12 -19.33 -9.44
CA GLN A 206 8.43 -18.70 -8.15
C GLN A 206 9.75 -17.92 -8.21
N SER A 207 10.78 -18.47 -8.86
CA SER A 207 12.06 -17.77 -9.01
C SER A 207 11.96 -16.55 -9.94
N ARG A 208 11.25 -16.66 -11.07
CA ARG A 208 10.94 -15.55 -11.99
C ARG A 208 10.18 -14.43 -11.29
N THR A 209 9.17 -14.78 -10.51
CA THR A 209 8.35 -13.82 -9.77
C THR A 209 9.16 -13.15 -8.66
N ARG A 210 10.03 -13.90 -7.97
CA ARG A 210 10.98 -13.33 -6.99
C ARG A 210 12.02 -12.41 -7.64
N GLU A 211 12.51 -12.73 -8.83
CA GLU A 211 13.42 -11.88 -9.60
C GLU A 211 12.74 -10.55 -10.01
N ARG A 212 11.52 -10.63 -10.57
CA ARG A 212 10.70 -9.43 -10.90
C ARG A 212 10.48 -8.55 -9.65
N TRP A 213 10.13 -9.16 -8.51
CA TRP A 213 9.94 -8.45 -7.23
C TRP A 213 11.22 -7.78 -6.72
N LEU A 214 12.36 -8.48 -6.70
CA LEU A 214 13.65 -7.89 -6.29
C LEU A 214 14.07 -6.73 -7.21
N GLY A 215 13.82 -6.85 -8.53
CA GLY A 215 14.06 -5.78 -9.49
C GLY A 215 13.21 -4.54 -9.21
N ALA A 216 11.91 -4.71 -8.95
CA ALA A 216 11.02 -3.61 -8.58
C ALA A 216 11.43 -2.93 -7.27
N VAL A 217 11.76 -3.70 -6.22
CA VAL A 217 12.24 -3.15 -4.95
C VAL A 217 13.55 -2.37 -5.14
N ALA A 218 14.48 -2.86 -5.98
CA ALA A 218 15.72 -2.15 -6.29
C ALA A 218 15.48 -0.83 -7.05
N GLU A 219 14.55 -0.81 -8.01
CA GLU A 219 14.14 0.38 -8.75
C GLU A 219 13.48 1.43 -7.83
N ILE A 220 12.54 1.01 -6.97
CA ILE A 220 11.86 1.87 -5.99
C ILE A 220 12.88 2.53 -5.05
N ASN A 221 13.84 1.76 -4.52
CA ASN A 221 14.91 2.31 -3.69
C ASN A 221 15.86 3.22 -4.48
N GLY A 222 16.09 2.94 -5.77
CA GLY A 222 16.86 3.77 -6.68
C GLY A 222 16.25 5.17 -6.88
N GLU A 223 14.94 5.25 -7.14
CA GLU A 223 14.21 6.53 -7.25
C GLU A 223 14.21 7.28 -5.90
N LEU A 224 13.91 6.59 -4.80
CA LEU A 224 13.84 7.19 -3.46
C LEU A 224 15.20 7.80 -3.03
N LEU A 225 16.30 7.09 -3.25
CA LEU A 225 17.65 7.57 -2.94
C LEU A 225 18.20 8.54 -4.00
N GLY A 226 17.69 8.47 -5.23
CA GLY A 226 18.04 9.38 -6.33
C GLY A 226 17.50 10.80 -6.17
N GLY A 227 16.66 11.05 -5.16
CA GLY A 227 16.06 12.36 -4.91
C GLY A 227 14.79 12.64 -5.73
N ALA A 228 14.11 11.59 -6.21
CA ALA A 228 12.80 11.72 -6.84
C ALA A 228 11.76 12.32 -5.86
N SER A 229 10.67 12.87 -6.41
CA SER A 229 9.56 13.27 -5.56
C SER A 229 8.82 12.05 -5.02
N VAL A 230 8.30 12.19 -3.79
CA VAL A 230 7.61 11.12 -3.08
C VAL A 230 6.43 10.61 -3.91
N ASP A 231 5.63 11.52 -4.48
CA ASP A 231 4.55 11.19 -5.42
C ASP A 231 5.02 10.35 -6.63
N ALA A 232 6.23 10.57 -7.15
CA ALA A 232 6.77 9.79 -8.25
C ALA A 232 7.12 8.37 -7.78
N THR A 233 7.77 8.23 -6.63
CA THR A 233 8.05 6.94 -5.99
C THR A 233 6.78 6.17 -5.66
N LEU A 234 5.76 6.82 -5.08
CA LEU A 234 4.48 6.17 -4.77
C LEU A 234 3.74 5.75 -6.04
N ARG A 235 3.75 6.56 -7.11
CA ARG A 235 3.20 6.17 -8.43
C ARG A 235 3.94 4.99 -9.05
N LEU A 236 5.27 4.92 -8.90
CA LEU A 236 6.06 3.75 -9.31
C LEU A 236 5.63 2.50 -8.52
N ILE A 237 5.46 2.61 -7.20
CA ILE A 237 5.06 1.48 -6.33
C ILE A 237 3.70 0.92 -6.77
N VAL A 238 2.65 1.73 -6.86
CA VAL A 238 1.32 1.21 -7.24
C VAL A 238 1.31 0.60 -8.66
N ARG A 239 2.11 1.13 -9.59
CA ARG A 239 2.27 0.54 -10.93
C ARG A 239 2.95 -0.84 -10.86
N ARG A 240 4.06 -0.95 -10.11
CA ARG A 240 4.75 -2.25 -9.92
C ARG A 240 3.89 -3.26 -9.17
N VAL A 241 3.03 -2.81 -8.26
CA VAL A 241 2.02 -3.66 -7.61
C VAL A 241 1.05 -4.27 -8.63
N CYS A 242 0.46 -3.48 -9.54
CA CYS A 242 -0.39 -4.00 -10.61
C CYS A 242 0.34 -5.05 -11.48
N GLU A 243 1.57 -4.74 -11.89
CA GLU A 243 2.39 -5.61 -12.76
C GLU A 243 2.82 -6.93 -12.08
N LEU A 244 3.13 -6.90 -10.78
CA LEU A 244 3.60 -8.08 -10.03
C LEU A 244 2.46 -8.94 -9.47
N ALA A 245 1.31 -8.33 -9.18
CA ALA A 245 0.13 -9.03 -8.67
C ALA A 245 -0.78 -9.57 -9.79
N GLU A 246 -0.50 -9.18 -11.03
CA GLU A 246 -1.35 -9.42 -12.20
C GLU A 246 -2.79 -8.97 -11.89
N ALA A 247 -2.88 -7.68 -11.53
CA ALA A 247 -4.09 -7.00 -11.10
C ALA A 247 -4.30 -5.74 -11.94
N GLY A 248 -5.54 -5.52 -12.40
CA GLY A 248 -5.86 -4.38 -13.25
C GLY A 248 -5.68 -3.01 -12.57
N ASP A 249 -5.81 -2.96 -11.24
CA ASP A 249 -5.84 -1.70 -10.49
C ASP A 249 -5.20 -1.82 -9.09
N ALA A 250 -4.61 -0.72 -8.63
CA ALA A 250 -4.07 -0.56 -7.28
C ALA A 250 -4.25 0.88 -6.78
N LEU A 251 -4.51 1.04 -5.48
CA LEU A 251 -4.78 2.32 -4.83
C LEU A 251 -3.98 2.43 -3.53
N LEU A 252 -3.47 3.62 -3.23
CA LEU A 252 -2.85 3.94 -1.97
C LEU A 252 -3.71 4.98 -1.26
N LEU A 253 -4.29 4.58 -0.12
CA LEU A 253 -5.07 5.46 0.75
C LEU A 253 -4.18 5.91 1.91
N LEU A 254 -4.14 7.21 2.17
CA LEU A 254 -3.25 7.85 3.13
C LEU A 254 -4.04 8.71 4.11
N ALA A 255 -3.62 8.78 5.36
CA ALA A 255 -4.11 9.78 6.30
C ALA A 255 -3.60 11.18 5.91
N GLU A 256 -4.44 12.20 6.06
CA GLU A 256 -4.07 13.59 5.79
C GLU A 256 -3.37 14.23 6.99
N ASP A 257 -3.76 13.87 8.23
CA ASP A 257 -3.16 14.32 9.48
C ASP A 257 -3.07 13.17 10.51
N GLU A 258 -2.16 13.29 11.50
CA GLU A 258 -2.11 12.34 12.61
C GLU A 258 -3.40 12.39 13.45
N GLY A 259 -4.07 11.24 13.59
CA GLY A 259 -5.28 11.10 14.39
C GLY A 259 -6.60 11.38 13.65
N THR A 260 -6.59 11.61 12.33
CA THR A 260 -7.84 11.63 11.56
C THR A 260 -8.40 10.23 11.35
N GLU A 261 -9.70 10.07 11.64
CA GLU A 261 -10.48 8.84 11.41
C GLU A 261 -10.84 8.61 9.93
N LEU A 262 -10.22 9.38 9.02
CA LEU A 262 -10.41 9.37 7.58
C LEU A 262 -9.06 9.21 6.87
N ILE A 263 -9.07 8.47 5.76
CA ILE A 263 -7.97 8.37 4.80
C ILE A 263 -8.47 8.70 3.40
N SER A 264 -7.67 9.35 2.56
CA SER A 264 -8.03 9.69 1.18
C SER A 264 -7.19 8.91 0.16
N VAL A 265 -7.80 8.58 -0.98
CA VAL A 265 -7.11 7.93 -2.11
C VAL A 265 -6.14 8.94 -2.75
N GLY A 266 -4.87 8.88 -2.36
CA GLY A 266 -3.83 9.81 -2.82
C GLY A 266 -3.14 9.38 -4.12
N VAL A 267 -2.99 8.07 -4.35
CA VAL A 267 -2.24 7.54 -5.50
C VAL A 267 -2.93 6.30 -6.07
N VAL A 268 -2.97 6.18 -7.41
CA VAL A 268 -3.64 5.08 -8.11
C VAL A 268 -2.87 4.61 -9.33
N ALA A 269 -3.08 3.35 -9.69
CA ALA A 269 -2.75 2.74 -10.98
C ALA A 269 -3.94 1.92 -11.48
N GLY A 270 -4.14 1.87 -12.80
CA GLY A 270 -5.30 1.23 -13.43
C GLY A 270 -6.39 2.22 -13.86
N GLU A 271 -7.15 1.85 -14.90
CA GLU A 271 -8.17 2.73 -15.50
C GLU A 271 -9.40 2.92 -14.61
N ARG A 272 -9.77 1.92 -13.79
CA ARG A 272 -10.94 2.01 -12.89
C ARG A 272 -10.59 2.83 -11.66
N ALA A 273 -9.38 2.63 -11.11
CA ALA A 273 -8.90 3.36 -9.95
C ALA A 273 -8.68 4.86 -10.22
N ALA A 274 -8.43 5.27 -11.48
CA ALA A 274 -8.33 6.68 -11.86
C ALA A 274 -9.56 7.52 -11.43
N GLY A 275 -10.76 6.93 -11.42
CA GLY A 275 -12.00 7.58 -10.97
C GLY A 275 -12.19 7.65 -9.45
N LEU A 276 -11.28 7.08 -8.66
CA LEU A 276 -11.36 7.00 -7.19
C LEU A 276 -10.43 7.99 -6.47
N LEU A 277 -9.58 8.73 -7.19
CA LEU A 277 -8.68 9.75 -6.60
C LEU A 277 -9.44 10.78 -5.77
N GLY A 278 -8.94 11.06 -4.57
CA GLY A 278 -9.53 12.00 -3.61
C GLY A 278 -10.78 11.51 -2.87
N ILE A 279 -11.25 10.28 -3.10
CA ILE A 279 -12.32 9.70 -2.27
C ILE A 279 -11.78 9.41 -0.86
N THR A 280 -12.56 9.80 0.16
CA THR A 280 -12.27 9.55 1.57
C THR A 280 -12.98 8.28 2.07
N VAL A 281 -12.30 7.53 2.94
CA VAL A 281 -12.81 6.31 3.58
C VAL A 281 -12.61 6.41 5.10
N ASP A 282 -13.63 5.97 5.85
CA ASP A 282 -13.65 5.91 7.32
C ASP A 282 -12.87 4.69 7.84
N THR A 283 -11.96 4.92 8.80
CA THR A 283 -11.06 3.90 9.38
C THR A 283 -11.51 3.38 10.75
N VAL A 284 -12.62 3.89 11.30
CA VAL A 284 -13.21 3.47 12.59
C VAL A 284 -14.30 2.43 12.40
N GLY A 285 -14.95 2.44 11.24
CA GLY A 285 -16.02 1.53 10.86
C GLY A 285 -15.66 0.04 10.92
N ARG A 286 -16.67 -0.80 10.64
CA ARG A 286 -16.55 -2.26 10.51
C ARG A 286 -16.15 -2.70 9.10
N SER A 287 -15.50 -1.84 8.32
CA SER A 287 -15.02 -2.21 6.98
C SER A 287 -13.79 -3.12 7.10
N GLU A 288 -13.60 -4.00 6.11
CA GLU A 288 -12.43 -4.88 6.04
C GLU A 288 -11.12 -4.07 5.90
N ILE A 289 -11.22 -2.88 5.29
CA ILE A 289 -10.14 -1.89 5.20
C ILE A 289 -9.76 -1.35 6.60
N ALA A 290 -10.75 -0.91 7.39
CA ALA A 290 -10.55 -0.45 8.76
C ALA A 290 -10.00 -1.57 9.66
N GLU A 291 -10.43 -2.82 9.46
CA GLU A 291 -9.87 -3.97 10.19
C GLU A 291 -8.42 -4.27 9.80
N ALA A 292 -8.08 -4.22 8.51
CA ALA A 292 -6.69 -4.40 8.05
C ALA A 292 -5.75 -3.38 8.72
N MET A 293 -6.13 -2.10 8.76
CA MET A 293 -5.37 -1.05 9.43
C MET A 293 -5.28 -1.25 10.96
N ARG A 294 -6.38 -1.65 11.60
CA ARG A 294 -6.44 -1.84 13.07
C ARG A 294 -5.63 -3.03 13.55
N VAL A 295 -5.56 -4.10 12.75
CA VAL A 295 -4.84 -5.34 13.10
C VAL A 295 -3.39 -5.31 12.62
N GLY A 296 -3.08 -4.56 11.55
CA GLY A 296 -1.75 -4.54 10.94
C GLY A 296 -1.47 -5.77 10.06
N GLU A 297 -2.53 -6.49 9.63
CA GLU A 297 -2.42 -7.69 8.80
C GLU A 297 -3.22 -7.54 7.48
N PRO A 298 -2.73 -8.09 6.35
CA PRO A 298 -3.46 -8.09 5.08
C PRO A 298 -4.82 -8.78 5.15
N ARG A 299 -5.80 -8.26 4.43
CA ARG A 299 -7.15 -8.84 4.30
C ARG A 299 -7.54 -9.06 2.86
N LEU A 300 -8.07 -10.25 2.57
CA LEU A 300 -8.72 -10.59 1.30
C LEU A 300 -10.16 -10.07 1.34
N LEU A 301 -10.58 -9.35 0.30
CA LEU A 301 -11.94 -8.84 0.12
C LEU A 301 -12.57 -9.57 -1.08
N ALA A 302 -13.80 -10.06 -0.92
CA ALA A 302 -14.50 -10.77 -1.99
C ALA A 302 -14.97 -9.83 -3.13
N ASP A 303 -15.35 -8.59 -2.79
CA ASP A 303 -15.75 -7.56 -3.74
C ASP A 303 -15.45 -6.16 -3.17
N LEU A 304 -14.43 -5.48 -3.71
CA LEU A 304 -14.06 -4.12 -3.26
C LEU A 304 -15.19 -3.11 -3.45
N ALA A 305 -16.06 -3.31 -4.46
CA ALA A 305 -17.19 -2.41 -4.70
C ALA A 305 -18.24 -2.44 -3.58
N ALA A 306 -18.24 -3.47 -2.73
CA ALA A 306 -19.12 -3.56 -1.55
C ALA A 306 -18.53 -2.87 -0.31
N VAL A 307 -17.26 -2.44 -0.33
CA VAL A 307 -16.53 -1.90 0.83
C VAL A 307 -16.17 -0.42 0.66
N LEU A 308 -16.02 0.06 -0.58
CA LEU A 308 -15.90 1.49 -0.89
C LEU A 308 -17.24 2.21 -0.71
N PRO A 309 -17.26 3.49 -0.29
CA PRO A 309 -18.48 4.28 -0.21
C PRO A 309 -19.14 4.49 -1.59
N ASP A 310 -20.47 4.42 -1.62
CA ASP A 310 -21.29 4.51 -2.84
C ASP A 310 -21.23 5.88 -3.55
N GLU A 311 -20.62 6.92 -2.98
CA GLU A 311 -20.57 8.26 -3.56
C GLU A 311 -19.11 8.74 -3.77
N PRO A 312 -18.76 9.22 -4.99
CA PRO A 312 -19.61 9.41 -6.17
C PRO A 312 -19.92 8.10 -6.92
N LYS A 313 -21.20 7.93 -7.31
CA LYS A 313 -21.84 6.72 -7.90
C LYS A 313 -21.34 6.24 -9.27
N VAL A 314 -20.08 6.50 -9.64
CA VAL A 314 -19.52 6.25 -10.98
C VAL A 314 -18.21 5.44 -10.93
N GLY A 315 -17.51 5.39 -9.80
CA GLY A 315 -16.16 4.82 -9.73
C GLY A 315 -16.04 3.32 -9.40
N SER A 316 -16.92 2.77 -8.54
CA SER A 316 -16.74 1.41 -7.99
C SER A 316 -17.27 0.28 -8.89
N SER A 317 -18.06 0.60 -9.93
CA SER A 317 -18.67 -0.41 -10.80
C SER A 317 -17.62 -1.08 -11.70
N GLY A 318 -17.24 -2.32 -11.35
CA GLY A 318 -16.31 -3.13 -12.13
C GLY A 318 -15.15 -3.71 -11.33
N PHE A 319 -14.98 -3.33 -10.05
CA PHE A 319 -14.12 -4.07 -9.14
C PHE A 319 -14.74 -5.42 -8.73
N GLY A 320 -13.86 -6.37 -8.42
CA GLY A 320 -14.19 -7.68 -7.88
C GLY A 320 -13.29 -7.97 -6.68
N PRO A 321 -12.65 -9.16 -6.62
CA PRO A 321 -11.74 -9.50 -5.53
C PRO A 321 -10.63 -8.46 -5.34
N ALA A 322 -10.23 -8.26 -4.09
CA ALA A 322 -9.16 -7.34 -3.73
C ALA A 322 -8.36 -7.81 -2.51
N VAL A 323 -7.23 -7.15 -2.27
CA VAL A 323 -6.45 -7.25 -1.04
C VAL A 323 -6.29 -5.86 -0.44
N ALA A 324 -6.58 -5.69 0.85
CA ALA A 324 -6.21 -4.51 1.63
C ALA A 324 -4.96 -4.86 2.46
N VAL A 325 -3.89 -4.11 2.26
CA VAL A 325 -2.58 -4.33 2.88
C VAL A 325 -2.19 -3.06 3.65
N PRO A 326 -2.12 -3.10 4.99
CA PRO A 326 -1.79 -1.91 5.78
C PRO A 326 -0.34 -1.47 5.56
N LEU A 327 -0.11 -0.16 5.59
CA LEU A 327 1.23 0.43 5.57
C LEU A 327 1.84 0.32 6.97
N SER A 328 2.80 -0.59 7.16
CA SER A 328 3.42 -0.87 8.45
C SER A 328 4.56 0.10 8.78
N GLY A 329 4.21 1.37 9.00
CA GLY A 329 5.15 2.42 9.41
C GLY A 329 5.42 2.44 10.92
N SER A 330 6.62 2.87 11.30
CA SER A 330 7.02 3.13 12.69
C SER A 330 6.51 4.48 13.22
N SER A 331 6.19 5.43 12.34
CA SER A 331 5.73 6.77 12.69
C SER A 331 4.23 6.89 12.99
N GLY A 332 3.42 5.88 12.67
CA GLY A 332 1.96 5.97 12.83
C GLY A 332 1.24 6.75 11.72
N ALA A 333 1.96 7.17 10.67
CA ALA A 333 1.39 7.70 9.42
C ALA A 333 0.60 6.59 8.68
N GLY A 334 -0.64 6.37 9.12
CA GLY A 334 -1.48 5.27 8.69
C GLY A 334 -1.90 5.37 7.23
N GLY A 335 -1.96 4.21 6.58
CA GLY A 335 -2.54 4.07 5.25
C GLY A 335 -2.71 2.61 4.88
N VAL A 336 -3.24 2.38 3.68
CA VAL A 336 -3.52 1.04 3.15
C VAL A 336 -3.30 1.03 1.64
N LEU A 337 -2.56 0.02 1.18
CA LEU A 337 -2.47 -0.36 -0.22
C LEU A 337 -3.65 -1.31 -0.53
N ILE A 338 -4.50 -0.92 -1.48
CA ILE A 338 -5.55 -1.78 -2.02
C ILE A 338 -5.13 -2.26 -3.39
N VAL A 339 -5.21 -3.57 -3.64
CA VAL A 339 -4.91 -4.19 -4.94
C VAL A 339 -6.16 -4.90 -5.42
N ALA A 340 -6.64 -4.62 -6.63
CA ALA A 340 -7.98 -5.01 -7.06
C ALA A 340 -8.02 -5.59 -8.48
N ARG A 341 -8.83 -6.63 -8.64
CA ARG A 341 -9.11 -7.31 -9.91
C ARG A 341 -10.46 -6.91 -10.48
N ALA A 342 -10.74 -7.30 -11.72
CA ALA A 342 -12.03 -7.07 -12.36
C ALA A 342 -13.13 -7.96 -11.77
N LYS A 343 -14.38 -7.50 -11.86
CA LYS A 343 -15.53 -8.27 -11.38
C LYS A 343 -15.66 -9.58 -12.18
N GLY A 344 -15.53 -10.71 -11.49
CA GLY A 344 -15.57 -12.05 -12.09
C GLY A 344 -14.19 -12.67 -12.38
N GLU A 345 -13.09 -11.97 -12.11
CA GLU A 345 -11.75 -12.56 -12.09
C GLU A 345 -11.51 -13.39 -10.81
N ALA A 346 -10.48 -14.24 -10.84
CA ALA A 346 -10.08 -15.07 -9.70
C ALA A 346 -9.58 -14.24 -8.51
N GLY A 347 -9.84 -14.73 -7.30
CA GLY A 347 -9.33 -14.15 -6.06
C GLY A 347 -7.80 -14.14 -5.95
N PHE A 348 -7.28 -13.39 -4.99
CA PHE A 348 -5.85 -13.36 -4.69
C PHE A 348 -5.47 -14.55 -3.80
N GLY A 349 -4.36 -15.21 -4.12
CA GLY A 349 -3.83 -16.34 -3.34
C GLY A 349 -3.04 -15.88 -2.11
N ALA A 350 -2.98 -16.71 -1.09
CA ALA A 350 -2.25 -16.43 0.16
C ALA A 350 -0.73 -16.25 -0.09
N GLU A 351 -0.19 -16.88 -1.12
CA GLU A 351 1.20 -16.76 -1.56
C GLU A 351 1.55 -15.39 -2.17
N GLN A 352 0.55 -14.62 -2.61
CA GLN A 352 0.77 -13.25 -3.12
C GLN A 352 0.91 -12.22 -1.98
N LEU A 353 0.31 -12.49 -0.80
CA LEU A 353 0.25 -11.54 0.32
C LEU A 353 1.63 -11.05 0.79
N PRO A 354 2.67 -11.89 0.99
CA PRO A 354 3.98 -11.41 1.46
C PRO A 354 4.66 -10.46 0.48
N MET A 355 4.43 -10.62 -0.83
CA MET A 355 4.96 -9.74 -1.86
C MET A 355 4.24 -8.39 -1.84
N LEU A 356 2.92 -8.39 -1.68
CA LEU A 356 2.12 -7.16 -1.54
C LEU A 356 2.46 -6.41 -0.25
N SER A 357 2.61 -7.10 0.89
CA SER A 357 3.11 -6.52 2.14
C SER A 357 4.47 -5.87 1.95
N SER A 358 5.42 -6.54 1.32
CA SER A 358 6.74 -5.96 1.08
C SER A 358 6.70 -4.68 0.23
N LEU A 359 5.77 -4.54 -0.72
CA LEU A 359 5.61 -3.32 -1.53
C LEU A 359 4.86 -2.21 -0.76
N ALA A 360 3.88 -2.57 0.08
CA ALA A 360 3.26 -1.68 1.05
C ALA A 360 4.32 -1.11 2.03
N ASP A 361 5.24 -1.95 2.52
CA ASP A 361 6.35 -1.51 3.37
C ASP A 361 7.29 -0.53 2.62
N GLN A 362 7.52 -0.72 1.31
CA GLN A 362 8.28 0.28 0.53
C GLN A 362 7.55 1.62 0.43
N ALA A 363 6.21 1.63 0.34
CA ALA A 363 5.43 2.86 0.37
C ALA A 363 5.49 3.54 1.75
N ALA A 364 5.41 2.77 2.83
CA ALA A 364 5.59 3.28 4.20
C ALA A 364 6.99 3.92 4.37
N VAL A 365 8.06 3.25 3.94
CA VAL A 365 9.43 3.79 3.97
C VAL A 365 9.58 5.06 3.12
N ALA A 366 8.94 5.13 1.95
CA ALA A 366 8.95 6.34 1.12
C ALA A 366 8.26 7.54 1.80
N LEU A 367 7.17 7.30 2.54
CA LEU A 367 6.47 8.30 3.33
C LEU A 367 7.27 8.74 4.57
N GLU A 368 7.83 7.81 5.34
CA GLU A 368 8.72 8.13 6.47
C GLU A 368 9.95 8.94 6.00
N PHE A 369 10.52 8.60 4.85
CA PHE A 369 11.63 9.34 4.25
C PHE A 369 11.21 10.77 3.86
N ALA A 370 10.02 10.93 3.25
CA ALA A 370 9.44 12.22 2.93
C ALA A 370 9.31 13.12 4.17
N GLU A 371 8.70 12.57 5.21
CA GLU A 371 8.41 13.27 6.45
C GLU A 371 9.70 13.66 7.17
N LYS A 372 10.66 12.72 7.28
CA LYS A 372 11.99 12.99 7.84
C LYS A 372 12.75 14.06 7.06
N GLN A 373 12.66 14.06 5.73
CA GLN A 373 13.29 15.09 4.89
C GLN A 373 12.63 16.46 5.07
N ARG A 374 11.30 16.51 5.23
CA ARG A 374 10.54 17.74 5.55
C ARG A 374 10.93 18.28 6.93
N ASN A 375 10.95 17.42 7.93
CA ASN A 375 11.31 17.77 9.31
C ASN A 375 12.77 18.25 9.41
N GLN A 376 13.71 17.62 8.71
CA GLN A 376 15.11 18.09 8.64
C GLN A 376 15.22 19.48 8.00
N ARG A 377 14.56 19.72 6.85
CA ARG A 377 14.56 21.05 6.21
C ARG A 377 14.01 22.14 7.13
N LEU A 378 12.98 21.83 7.92
CA LEU A 378 12.44 22.78 8.91
C LEU A 378 13.47 23.08 10.01
N LEU A 379 14.14 22.07 10.54
CA LEU A 379 15.22 22.24 11.54
C LEU A 379 16.39 23.06 10.98
N ASP A 380 16.79 22.82 9.74
CA ASP A 380 17.86 23.58 9.07
C ASP A 380 17.49 25.07 8.94
N VAL A 381 16.24 25.37 8.58
CA VAL A 381 15.71 26.75 8.50
C VAL A 381 15.64 27.42 9.87
N LEU A 382 15.24 26.70 10.92
CA LEU A 382 15.21 27.23 12.29
C LEU A 382 16.62 27.51 12.81
N ALA A 383 17.57 26.59 12.61
CA ALA A 383 18.97 26.75 13.01
C ALA A 383 19.64 27.94 12.30
N ASP A 384 19.30 28.20 11.02
CA ASP A 384 19.80 29.38 10.31
C ASP A 384 19.21 30.69 10.84
N ARG A 385 17.91 30.71 11.17
CA ARG A 385 17.26 31.89 11.80
C ARG A 385 17.89 32.22 13.16
N ASP A 386 18.16 31.22 13.99
CA ASP A 386 18.79 31.42 15.29
C ASP A 386 20.23 31.95 15.16
N ARG A 387 20.99 31.41 14.20
CA ARG A 387 22.33 31.91 13.84
C ARG A 387 22.30 33.37 13.40
N ILE A 388 21.40 33.74 12.49
CA ILE A 388 21.24 35.12 11.99
C ILE A 388 20.85 36.05 13.15
N ALA A 389 19.93 35.64 14.02
CA ALA A 389 19.53 36.40 15.20
C ALA A 389 20.71 36.68 16.15
N GLN A 390 21.55 35.67 16.41
CA GLN A 390 22.74 35.81 17.25
C GLN A 390 23.79 36.75 16.62
N ASP A 391 24.10 36.59 15.32
CA ASP A 391 25.03 37.44 14.59
C ASP A 391 24.57 38.92 14.56
N LEU A 392 23.27 39.16 14.37
CA LEU A 392 22.69 40.51 14.43
C LEU A 392 22.82 41.13 15.83
N HIS A 393 22.58 40.34 16.89
CA HIS A 393 22.77 40.79 18.25
C HIS A 393 24.23 41.14 18.55
N ASP A 394 25.15 40.22 18.28
CA ASP A 394 26.54 40.33 18.74
C ASP A 394 27.42 41.23 17.87
N HIS A 395 27.09 41.40 16.58
CA HIS A 395 27.90 42.22 15.68
C HIS A 395 27.24 43.54 15.30
N VAL A 396 25.90 43.60 15.19
CA VAL A 396 25.22 44.83 14.78
C VAL A 396 24.77 45.64 15.99
N ILE A 397 23.95 45.07 16.88
CA ILE A 397 23.44 45.80 18.05
C ILE A 397 24.59 46.29 18.96
N GLN A 398 25.53 45.42 19.32
CA GLN A 398 26.65 45.80 20.19
C GLN A 398 27.50 46.94 19.60
N ARG A 399 27.75 46.94 18.28
CA ARG A 399 28.50 48.01 17.60
C ARG A 399 27.72 49.33 17.56
N LEU A 400 26.44 49.29 17.20
CA LEU A 400 25.58 50.50 17.20
C LEU A 400 25.52 51.13 18.60
N PHE A 401 25.40 50.30 19.64
CA PHE A 401 25.37 50.75 21.04
C PHE A 401 26.70 51.39 21.46
N ALA A 402 27.84 50.79 21.11
CA ALA A 402 29.16 51.36 21.37
C ALA A 402 29.39 52.69 20.63
N THR A 403 28.93 52.80 19.37
CA THR A 403 28.96 54.05 18.61
C THR A 403 28.07 55.12 19.25
N GLY A 404 26.85 54.77 19.66
CA GLY A 404 25.94 55.68 20.38
C GLY A 404 26.56 56.22 21.67
N MET A 405 27.15 55.36 22.51
CA MET A 405 27.85 55.78 23.73
C MET A 405 29.04 56.72 23.44
N SER A 406 29.80 56.48 22.35
CA SER A 406 30.91 57.35 21.95
C SER A 406 30.44 58.74 21.54
N LEU A 407 29.33 58.82 20.79
CA LEU A 407 28.69 60.08 20.41
C LEU A 407 28.10 60.82 21.63
N GLN A 408 27.44 60.12 22.56
CA GLN A 408 26.97 60.67 23.84
C GLN A 408 28.11 61.22 24.71
N GLY A 409 29.26 60.55 24.73
CA GLY A 409 30.47 61.06 25.40
C GLY A 409 31.03 62.33 24.73
N THR A 410 30.91 62.43 23.41
CA THR A 410 31.37 63.58 22.61
C THR A 410 30.43 64.78 22.71
N LEU A 411 29.11 64.55 22.76
CA LEU A 411 28.06 65.56 22.96
C LEU A 411 28.35 66.50 24.14
N ARG A 412 28.87 65.96 25.25
CA ARG A 412 29.25 66.73 26.46
C ARG A 412 30.39 67.72 26.23
N ARG A 413 31.15 67.60 25.14
CA ARG A 413 32.31 68.43 24.80
C ARG A 413 32.05 69.43 23.68
N ILE A 414 30.92 69.32 22.96
CA ILE A 414 30.55 70.24 21.89
C ILE A 414 29.93 71.50 22.50
N THR A 415 30.50 72.66 22.22
CA THR A 415 30.01 73.98 22.66
C THR A 415 29.12 74.68 21.64
N ASP A 416 29.24 74.34 20.35
CA ASP A 416 28.36 74.85 19.29
C ASP A 416 27.00 74.15 19.32
N GLN A 417 25.93 74.91 19.53
CA GLN A 417 24.59 74.34 19.72
C GLN A 417 24.05 73.62 18.47
N PRO A 418 24.13 74.17 17.24
CA PRO A 418 23.75 73.45 16.03
C PRO A 418 24.52 72.14 15.79
N ALA A 419 25.83 72.11 16.10
CA ALA A 419 26.59 70.86 16.06
C ALA A 419 26.15 69.86 17.13
N ARG A 420 25.83 70.32 18.34
CA ARG A 420 25.32 69.48 19.43
C ARG A 420 23.98 68.84 19.05
N ASP A 421 23.02 69.62 18.56
CA ASP A 421 21.68 69.15 18.22
C ASP A 421 21.71 68.09 17.10
N ARG A 422 22.60 68.24 16.10
CA ARG A 422 22.80 67.21 15.05
C ARG A 422 23.32 65.88 15.61
N VAL A 423 24.31 65.91 16.51
CA VAL A 423 24.87 64.67 17.10
C VAL A 423 23.85 64.01 18.03
N GLN A 424 23.05 64.80 18.75
CA GLN A 424 21.94 64.30 19.57
C GLN A 424 20.92 63.56 18.69
N HIS A 425 20.53 64.14 17.56
CA HIS A 425 19.62 63.49 16.62
C HIS A 425 20.20 62.18 16.05
N SER A 426 21.50 62.12 15.74
CA SER A 426 22.15 60.88 15.30
C SER A 426 22.16 59.78 16.37
N VAL A 427 22.29 60.13 17.65
CA VAL A 427 22.16 59.17 18.77
C VAL A 427 20.73 58.62 18.85
N GLU A 428 19.72 59.49 18.77
CA GLU A 428 18.31 59.09 18.79
C GLU A 428 17.93 58.21 17.59
N GLN A 429 18.54 58.42 16.43
CA GLN A 429 18.42 57.54 15.27
C GLN A 429 19.04 56.16 15.55
N LEU A 430 20.27 56.09 16.10
CA LEU A 430 20.90 54.81 16.47
C LEU A 430 20.06 54.03 17.50
N ASP A 431 19.53 54.69 18.53
CA ASP A 431 18.66 54.07 19.55
C ASP A 431 17.29 53.63 18.99
N ARG A 432 16.84 54.22 17.88
CA ARG A 432 15.66 53.75 17.14
C ARG A 432 15.98 52.52 16.31
N THR A 433 17.07 52.54 15.54
CA THR A 433 17.54 51.39 14.77
C THR A 433 17.85 50.17 15.65
N VAL A 434 18.43 50.36 16.84
CA VAL A 434 18.64 49.28 17.81
C VAL A 434 17.32 48.66 18.28
N ARG A 435 16.27 49.47 18.47
CA ARG A 435 14.93 48.96 18.82
C ARG A 435 14.29 48.21 17.66
N GLU A 436 14.36 48.76 16.44
CA GLU A 436 13.86 48.14 15.21
C GLU A 436 14.51 46.77 14.98
N ILE A 437 15.85 46.67 15.06
CA ILE A 437 16.57 45.40 14.92
C ILE A 437 16.20 44.41 16.03
N ARG A 438 16.03 44.87 17.28
CA ARG A 438 15.60 43.99 18.38
C ARG A 438 14.20 43.42 18.15
N THR A 439 13.27 44.21 17.60
CA THR A 439 11.95 43.72 17.17
C THR A 439 12.09 42.71 16.04
N SER A 440 12.90 42.98 15.02
CA SER A 440 13.13 42.04 13.90
C SER A 440 13.76 40.71 14.35
N ILE A 441 14.68 40.73 15.32
CA ILE A 441 15.25 39.52 15.94
C ILE A 441 14.16 38.71 16.67
N PHE A 442 13.28 39.38 17.40
CA PHE A 442 12.16 38.75 18.09
C PHE A 442 11.15 38.13 17.11
N ASP A 443 10.87 38.82 16.00
CA ASP A 443 10.05 38.29 14.91
C ASP A 443 10.69 37.06 14.25
N LEU A 444 12.01 37.06 14.00
CA LEU A 444 12.75 35.92 13.43
C LEU A 444 12.63 34.64 14.28
N HIS A 445 12.72 34.77 15.61
CA HIS A 445 12.50 33.66 16.56
C HIS A 445 11.03 33.20 16.64
N THR A 446 10.06 34.09 16.39
CA THR A 446 8.64 33.80 16.64
C THR A 446 7.88 33.39 15.37
N ALA A 447 8.33 33.80 14.18
CA ALA A 447 7.70 33.51 12.88
C ALA A 447 7.93 32.08 12.35
N GLY A 448 8.15 31.11 13.25
CA GLY A 448 8.45 29.70 12.92
C GLY A 448 7.62 28.67 13.69
N THR A 449 6.74 29.10 14.61
CA THR A 449 5.82 28.20 15.31
C THR A 449 4.41 28.36 14.75
N ASP A 450 3.87 27.31 14.10
CA ASP A 450 2.47 27.18 13.65
C ASP A 450 1.45 27.07 14.81
N ARG A 451 1.77 27.65 15.97
CA ARG A 451 0.76 27.92 17.00
C ARG A 451 -0.03 29.15 16.58
N PRO A 452 -1.34 29.21 16.87
CA PRO A 452 -2.11 30.45 16.71
C PRO A 452 -1.36 31.58 17.42
N ALA A 453 -1.19 32.71 16.72
CA ALA A 453 -0.26 33.78 17.10
C ALA A 453 -0.32 34.05 18.61
N SER A 454 0.85 34.04 19.26
CA SER A 454 0.95 34.20 20.71
C SER A 454 0.11 35.40 21.17
N LEU A 455 -0.62 35.26 22.28
CA LEU A 455 -1.47 36.34 22.81
C LEU A 455 -0.63 37.60 23.04
N ARG A 456 0.63 37.44 23.44
CA ARG A 456 1.59 38.55 23.49
C ARG A 456 1.75 39.29 22.15
N ARG A 457 1.83 38.58 21.03
CA ARG A 457 1.89 39.17 19.68
C ARG A 457 0.56 39.85 19.33
N ARG A 458 -0.55 39.14 19.49
CA ARG A 458 -1.90 39.67 19.19
C ARG A 458 -2.20 40.98 19.95
N LEU A 459 -1.76 41.10 21.20
CA LEU A 459 -1.89 42.34 21.98
C LEU A 459 -0.97 43.47 21.48
N LEU A 460 0.23 43.17 20.99
CA LEU A 460 1.12 44.17 20.35
C LEU A 460 0.56 44.65 19.00
N ASP A 461 -0.03 43.73 18.23
CA ASP A 461 -0.70 44.04 16.97
C ASP A 461 -1.90 44.99 17.23
N VAL A 462 -2.71 44.73 18.27
CA VAL A 462 -3.78 45.65 18.73
C VAL A 462 -3.26 47.05 19.05
N ILE A 463 -2.13 47.19 19.75
CA ILE A 463 -1.56 48.52 20.06
C ILE A 463 -1.14 49.23 18.78
N THR A 464 -0.53 48.51 17.85
CA THR A 464 -0.05 49.03 16.57
C THR A 464 -1.22 49.50 15.70
N ASP A 465 -2.25 48.66 15.52
CA ASP A 465 -3.49 48.97 14.80
C ASP A 465 -4.16 50.25 15.32
N VAL A 466 -4.33 50.32 16.64
CA VAL A 466 -5.15 51.36 17.29
C VAL A 466 -4.40 52.70 17.38
N SER A 467 -3.06 52.66 17.32
CA SER A 467 -2.20 53.85 17.42
C SER A 467 -1.67 54.35 16.06
N ALA A 468 -2.06 53.73 14.94
CA ALA A 468 -1.50 54.01 13.62
C ALA A 468 -1.58 55.49 13.20
N ASP A 469 -2.70 56.16 13.50
CA ASP A 469 -2.94 57.58 13.22
C ASP A 469 -2.78 58.49 14.47
N ALA A 470 -2.21 57.97 15.57
CA ALA A 470 -2.13 58.68 16.84
C ALA A 470 -0.83 59.52 16.99
N THR A 471 -0.96 60.72 17.55
CA THR A 471 0.18 61.60 17.87
C THR A 471 1.03 61.08 19.04
N VAL A 472 0.50 60.13 19.82
CA VAL A 472 1.08 59.59 21.06
C VAL A 472 1.32 58.11 20.84
N SER A 473 2.51 57.62 21.21
CA SER A 473 2.91 56.22 21.06
C SER A 473 2.78 55.49 22.41
N PRO A 474 1.78 54.62 22.60
CA PRO A 474 1.58 53.94 23.88
C PRO A 474 2.73 52.97 24.17
N SER A 475 3.12 52.89 25.45
CA SER A 475 4.11 51.91 25.90
C SER A 475 3.43 50.66 26.48
N MET A 476 3.94 49.46 26.16
CA MET A 476 3.42 48.20 26.70
C MET A 476 4.43 47.54 27.65
N ARG A 477 3.95 47.07 28.79
CA ARG A 477 4.68 46.17 29.71
C ARG A 477 3.90 44.87 29.85
N VAL A 478 4.60 43.75 29.72
CA VAL A 478 4.04 42.41 29.86
C VAL A 478 4.83 41.66 30.92
N SER A 479 4.15 41.16 31.95
CA SER A 479 4.73 40.35 33.02
C SER A 479 4.00 39.01 33.18
N GLY A 480 4.78 37.99 33.56
CA GLY A 480 4.28 36.62 33.66
C GLY A 480 4.15 35.89 32.31
N ALA A 481 3.70 34.62 32.38
CA ALA A 481 3.65 33.72 31.23
C ALA A 481 2.26 33.74 30.58
N VAL A 482 1.95 34.85 29.92
CA VAL A 482 0.62 35.12 29.33
C VAL A 482 0.18 33.99 28.38
N ASP A 483 1.07 33.52 27.53
CA ASP A 483 0.80 32.44 26.56
C ASP A 483 0.69 31.04 27.20
N THR A 484 1.05 30.89 28.49
CA THR A 484 0.89 29.64 29.26
C THR A 484 -0.37 29.64 30.11
N PHE A 485 -0.72 30.78 30.71
CA PHE A 485 -1.81 30.85 31.70
C PHE A 485 -3.16 31.31 31.10
N VAL A 486 -3.20 31.95 29.93
CA VAL A 486 -4.44 32.49 29.36
C VAL A 486 -5.02 31.54 28.30
N PRO A 487 -6.23 30.98 28.49
CA PRO A 487 -6.90 30.15 27.47
C PRO A 487 -7.27 30.94 26.21
N PRO A 488 -7.39 30.27 25.03
CA PRO A 488 -7.75 30.94 23.76
C PRO A 488 -9.07 31.74 23.81
N THR A 489 -10.07 31.27 24.55
CA THR A 489 -11.34 31.99 24.74
C THR A 489 -11.14 33.31 25.48
N LEU A 490 -10.26 33.35 26.48
CA LEU A 490 -9.96 34.56 27.24
C LEU A 490 -9.01 35.51 26.48
N ALA A 491 -8.17 34.98 25.58
CA ALA A 491 -7.34 35.77 24.67
C ALA A 491 -8.18 36.73 23.78
N GLU A 492 -9.30 36.24 23.24
CA GLU A 492 -10.23 37.09 22.46
C GLU A 492 -10.86 38.22 23.30
N HIS A 493 -11.21 37.94 24.56
CA HIS A 493 -11.69 38.98 25.48
C HIS A 493 -10.59 39.98 25.83
N ALA A 494 -9.35 39.51 26.06
CA ALA A 494 -8.19 40.34 26.36
C ALA A 494 -7.87 41.36 25.24
N GLU A 495 -7.86 40.91 23.98
CA GLU A 495 -7.66 41.80 22.82
C GLU A 495 -8.77 42.83 22.67
N ALA A 496 -10.03 42.43 22.83
CA ALA A 496 -11.15 43.35 22.75
C ALA A 496 -11.12 44.41 23.87
N VAL A 497 -10.73 44.01 25.09
CA VAL A 497 -10.57 44.91 26.24
C VAL A 497 -9.42 45.88 26.02
N LEU A 498 -8.27 45.41 25.51
CA LEU A 498 -7.15 46.28 25.18
C LEU A 498 -7.50 47.27 24.06
N ARG A 499 -8.14 46.79 22.98
CA ARG A 499 -8.53 47.61 21.82
C ARG A 499 -9.50 48.72 22.22
N GLU A 500 -10.51 48.39 23.03
CA GLU A 500 -11.50 49.35 23.55
C GLU A 500 -10.86 50.32 24.56
N GLY A 501 -10.08 49.82 25.52
CA GLY A 501 -9.40 50.65 26.52
C GLY A 501 -8.44 51.66 25.91
N LEU A 502 -7.61 51.22 24.97
CA LEU A 502 -6.64 52.05 24.28
C LEU A 502 -7.30 53.06 23.33
N SER A 503 -8.33 52.66 22.59
CA SER A 503 -9.12 53.56 21.74
C SER A 503 -9.77 54.68 22.58
N ASN A 504 -10.29 54.36 23.77
CA ASN A 504 -10.87 55.36 24.67
C ASN A 504 -9.81 56.31 25.22
N ALA A 505 -8.64 55.81 25.64
CA ALA A 505 -7.52 56.66 26.05
C ALA A 505 -7.11 57.62 24.92
N LEU A 506 -6.82 57.11 23.72
CA LEU A 506 -6.37 57.93 22.58
C LEU A 506 -7.41 58.98 22.12
N ARG A 507 -8.71 58.67 22.17
CA ARG A 507 -9.77 59.58 21.71
C ARG A 507 -10.20 60.62 22.74
N HIS A 508 -10.05 60.34 24.04
CA HIS A 508 -10.73 61.11 25.08
C HIS A 508 -9.82 61.64 26.19
N SER A 509 -8.60 61.13 26.36
CA SER A 509 -7.70 61.60 27.42
C SER A 509 -7.04 62.95 27.12
N GLY A 510 -6.63 63.17 25.86
CA GLY A 510 -5.68 64.25 25.54
C GLY A 510 -4.32 64.09 26.24
N ALA A 511 -3.96 62.86 26.63
CA ALA A 511 -2.72 62.51 27.30
C ALA A 511 -1.50 62.62 26.37
N ASP A 512 -0.33 62.91 26.95
CA ASP A 512 0.97 62.84 26.26
C ASP A 512 1.68 61.49 26.51
N ASP A 513 1.24 60.72 27.50
CA ASP A 513 1.76 59.37 27.82
C ASP A 513 0.60 58.40 28.12
N ILE A 514 0.72 57.19 27.57
CA ILE A 514 -0.22 56.09 27.76
C ILE A 514 0.57 54.81 28.03
N VAL A 515 0.27 54.15 29.15
CA VAL A 515 0.95 52.93 29.59
C VAL A 515 -0.06 51.79 29.65
N VAL A 516 0.19 50.75 28.87
CA VAL A 516 -0.51 49.46 28.92
C VAL A 516 0.31 48.49 29.75
N THR A 517 -0.28 47.90 30.79
CA THR A 517 0.33 46.83 31.58
C THR A 517 -0.52 45.57 31.51
N VAL A 518 0.09 44.44 31.18
CA VAL A 518 -0.56 43.12 31.14
C VAL A 518 0.22 42.18 32.06
N ASP A 519 -0.42 41.73 33.14
CA ASP A 519 0.14 40.75 34.08
C ASP A 519 -0.67 39.45 34.04
N ALA A 520 0.01 38.32 33.87
CA ALA A 520 -0.62 37.00 33.86
C ALA A 520 0.11 36.05 34.80
N ASN A 521 -0.58 35.61 35.85
CA ASN A 521 -0.08 34.67 36.84
C ASN A 521 -1.05 33.47 36.98
N PRO A 522 -0.71 32.38 37.69
CA PRO A 522 -1.57 31.18 37.78
C PRO A 522 -2.95 31.36 38.46
N ARG A 523 -3.36 32.59 38.81
CA ARG A 523 -4.64 32.89 39.47
C ARG A 523 -5.45 33.96 38.75
N GLU A 524 -4.82 34.89 38.06
CA GLU A 524 -5.52 35.98 37.36
C GLU A 524 -4.72 36.55 36.17
N LEU A 525 -5.47 37.04 35.20
CA LEU A 525 -5.03 37.95 34.14
C LEU A 525 -5.50 39.37 34.52
N THR A 526 -4.58 40.33 34.53
CA THR A 526 -4.89 41.76 34.69
C THR A 526 -4.41 42.54 33.46
N ILE A 527 -5.29 43.33 32.87
CA ILE A 527 -4.97 44.32 31.83
C ILE A 527 -5.28 45.70 32.40
N GLU A 528 -4.29 46.59 32.38
CA GLU A 528 -4.39 47.97 32.81
C GLU A 528 -4.01 48.91 31.65
N VAL A 529 -4.85 49.92 31.41
CA VAL A 529 -4.56 51.03 30.50
C VAL A 529 -4.62 52.30 31.32
N ALA A 530 -3.47 52.95 31.49
CA ALA A 530 -3.32 54.20 32.24
C ALA A 530 -2.93 55.34 31.28
N ASP A 531 -3.59 56.49 31.41
CA ASP A 531 -3.27 57.74 30.70
C ASP A 531 -2.96 58.86 31.70
N ASN A 532 -2.27 59.92 31.26
CA ASN A 532 -1.97 61.11 32.07
C ASN A 532 -2.85 62.34 31.73
N GLY A 533 -4.00 62.12 31.08
CA GLY A 533 -4.83 63.17 30.48
C GLY A 533 -5.85 63.84 31.42
N VAL A 534 -6.97 64.30 30.85
CA VAL A 534 -7.98 65.09 31.57
C VAL A 534 -8.88 64.29 32.53
N GLY A 535 -8.79 62.95 32.51
CA GLY A 535 -9.62 62.06 33.32
C GLY A 535 -11.10 62.00 32.91
N ILE A 536 -11.88 61.19 33.62
CA ILE A 536 -13.31 60.98 33.29
C ILE A 536 -14.19 62.09 33.86
N SER A 537 -14.87 62.82 32.98
CA SER A 537 -15.98 63.70 33.33
C SER A 537 -17.30 62.91 33.37
N GLY A 538 -18.05 63.04 34.48
CA GLY A 538 -19.17 62.14 34.85
C GLY A 538 -20.45 62.19 34.00
N GLY A 539 -20.40 62.66 32.76
CA GLY A 539 -21.54 62.81 31.85
C GLY A 539 -21.34 62.29 30.41
N GLY A 540 -20.22 61.63 30.11
CA GLY A 540 -19.94 61.08 28.77
C GLY A 540 -20.79 59.86 28.38
N HIS A 541 -20.85 59.56 27.07
CA HIS A 541 -21.54 58.37 26.54
C HIS A 541 -20.92 57.07 27.10
N ARG A 542 -21.74 56.22 27.73
CA ARG A 542 -21.27 55.03 28.47
C ARG A 542 -21.00 53.78 27.62
N GLY A 543 -21.33 53.79 26.33
CA GLY A 543 -21.35 52.58 25.48
C GLY A 543 -20.05 51.76 25.41
N GLY A 544 -18.88 52.42 25.47
CA GLY A 544 -17.58 51.71 25.53
C GLY A 544 -17.33 51.04 26.89
N LEU A 545 -17.70 51.70 27.98
CA LEU A 545 -17.63 51.14 29.34
C LEU A 545 -18.63 49.97 29.51
N ASP A 546 -19.82 50.07 28.93
CA ASP A 546 -20.84 49.00 28.93
C ASP A 546 -20.40 47.75 28.12
N ASN A 547 -19.43 47.90 27.20
CA ASN A 547 -18.79 46.79 26.47
C ASN A 547 -17.72 46.11 27.35
N LEU A 548 -16.87 46.89 28.02
CA LEU A 548 -15.88 46.38 28.98
C LEU A 548 -16.54 45.66 30.18
N GLN A 549 -17.62 46.23 30.71
CA GLN A 549 -18.41 45.66 31.81
C GLN A 549 -18.97 44.28 31.45
N ARG A 550 -19.64 44.15 30.30
CA ARG A 550 -20.14 42.84 29.81
C ARG A 550 -19.03 41.82 29.60
N ARG A 551 -17.86 42.24 29.11
CA ARG A 551 -16.72 41.32 28.91
C ARG A 551 -16.10 40.84 30.22
N ALA A 552 -16.06 41.71 31.24
CA ALA A 552 -15.72 41.30 32.60
C ALA A 552 -16.71 40.26 33.14
N GLU A 553 -18.02 40.52 33.04
CA GLU A 553 -19.08 39.60 33.48
C GLU A 553 -19.04 38.25 32.75
N GLN A 554 -18.88 38.25 31.42
CA GLN A 554 -18.74 37.04 30.59
C GLN A 554 -17.52 36.20 30.95
N SER A 555 -16.44 36.84 31.42
CA SER A 555 -15.21 36.15 31.82
C SER A 555 -15.18 35.78 33.31
N GLY A 556 -16.23 36.11 34.10
CA GLY A 556 -16.22 35.92 35.56
C GLY A 556 -15.28 36.87 36.31
N GLY A 557 -14.87 37.97 35.68
CA GLY A 557 -13.94 38.97 36.20
C GLY A 557 -14.60 40.28 36.61
N THR A 558 -13.78 41.32 36.72
CA THR A 558 -14.18 42.69 37.09
C THR A 558 -13.52 43.71 36.17
N VAL A 559 -14.20 44.84 35.93
CA VAL A 559 -13.56 46.05 35.39
C VAL A 559 -13.71 47.17 36.42
N SER A 560 -12.68 47.99 36.54
CA SER A 560 -12.66 49.20 37.34
C SER A 560 -12.07 50.32 36.51
N VAL A 561 -12.65 51.52 36.60
CA VAL A 561 -12.12 52.71 35.92
C VAL A 561 -12.11 53.85 36.93
N VAL A 562 -10.91 54.36 37.22
CA VAL A 562 -10.67 55.34 38.27
C VAL A 562 -9.83 56.50 37.72
N SER A 563 -9.95 57.68 38.32
CA SER A 563 -9.02 58.78 38.05
C SER A 563 -7.65 58.47 38.67
N GLY A 564 -6.57 58.78 37.94
CA GLY A 564 -5.21 58.61 38.46
C GLY A 564 -4.88 59.63 39.56
N GLU A 565 -3.97 59.27 40.48
CA GLU A 565 -3.57 60.13 41.61
C GLU A 565 -2.89 61.45 41.17
N HIS A 566 -2.46 61.56 39.91
CA HIS A 566 -1.75 62.72 39.36
C HIS A 566 -2.46 63.32 38.13
N GLY A 567 -3.72 62.94 37.89
CA GLY A 567 -4.44 63.21 36.64
C GLY A 567 -4.74 61.93 35.86
N GLY A 568 -5.44 62.06 34.73
CA GLY A 568 -5.72 60.98 33.81
C GLY A 568 -6.67 59.88 34.30
N THR A 569 -6.75 58.81 33.52
CA THR A 569 -7.63 57.65 33.76
C THR A 569 -6.81 56.37 33.90
N ILE A 570 -7.22 55.48 34.81
CA ILE A 570 -6.73 54.12 34.91
C ILE A 570 -7.92 53.17 34.71
N MET A 571 -7.98 52.48 33.57
CA MET A 571 -8.87 51.35 33.32
C MET A 571 -8.13 50.07 33.70
N ARG A 572 -8.70 49.26 34.59
CA ARG A 572 -8.16 47.95 34.99
C ARG A 572 -9.23 46.88 34.87
N TRP A 573 -8.98 45.91 34.00
CA TRP A 573 -9.76 44.68 33.83
C TRP A 573 -8.99 43.52 34.46
N ARG A 574 -9.66 42.71 35.27
CA ARG A 574 -9.08 41.58 36.00
C ARG A 574 -9.98 40.37 35.91
N VAL A 575 -9.44 39.21 35.51
CA VAL A 575 -10.18 37.97 35.33
C VAL A 575 -9.46 36.81 36.04
N PRO A 576 -10.17 35.94 36.79
CA PRO A 576 -9.56 34.74 37.36
C PRO A 576 -9.14 33.74 36.28
N LEU A 577 -7.97 33.15 36.46
CA LEU A 577 -7.47 32.00 35.71
C LEU A 577 -7.64 30.78 36.63
N GLY A 578 -8.65 29.97 36.34
CA GLY A 578 -9.13 28.87 37.20
C GLY A 578 -8.49 27.52 36.91
#